data_AF-A0A6G1D592-F1
#
_entry.id   AF-A0A6G1D592-F1
#
_cell.length_a   1.000
_cell.length_b   1.000
_cell.length_c   1.000
_cell.angle_alpha   90.00
_cell.angle_beta   90.00
_cell.angle_gamma   90.00
#
_symmetry.space_group_name_H-M   'P 1'
#
loop_
_entity.id
_entity.type
_entity.pdbx_description
1 polymer ?
#
loop_
_entity_poly.entity_id
_entity_poly.type
_entity_poly.pdbx_seq_one_letter_code
_entity_poly.pdbx_strand_id
1 'polypeptide(L)'
;MSYSCRPARWIYIWVAVSCHHPEAFLIKFQHRRHYEDTLKKGFAKRYVIEVHFIKWRSLKNTMGTALLFRVKLCLGGVPMHVWAADVAERLIGRTCTLEQIETDLVHPVDSGDTRTINLWAWMANPSSISKRVWLGITSRAKDSQLESVTMAEKPPEHWQRGVKHPILFHLEEIHDYTSVAVDLAKQSAC
;
A
#
# COMPACT_ATOMS: atom_id res chain seq x y z
N MET A 1 27.43 7.91 11.16
CA MET A 1 28.37 7.09 10.37
C MET A 1 27.56 6.15 9.49
N SER A 2 27.39 6.53 8.22
CA SER A 2 26.53 5.83 7.27
C SER A 2 27.40 4.85 6.48
N TYR A 3 27.30 3.56 6.80
CA TYR A 3 27.97 2.53 6.00
C TYR A 3 27.23 2.40 4.67
N SER A 4 27.78 3.02 3.63
CA SER A 4 27.41 2.80 2.24
C SER A 4 27.76 1.36 1.86
N CYS A 5 26.81 0.45 2.01
CA CYS A 5 26.91 -0.89 1.45
C CYS A 5 26.66 -0.79 -0.06
N ARG A 6 27.72 -0.63 -0.85
CA ARG A 6 27.62 -0.72 -2.32
C ARG A 6 27.19 -2.16 -2.66
N PRO A 7 26.22 -2.37 -3.56
CA PRO A 7 25.81 -3.71 -3.96
C PRO A 7 26.98 -4.38 -4.69
N ALA A 8 27.71 -5.25 -3.99
CA ALA A 8 28.66 -6.14 -4.62
C ALA A 8 27.85 -7.20 -5.39
N ARG A 9 27.75 -7.00 -6.70
CA ARG A 9 27.02 -7.87 -7.63
C ARG A 9 27.83 -9.15 -7.86
N TRP A 10 27.88 -10.03 -6.86
CA TRP A 10 28.42 -11.38 -7.02
C TRP A 10 27.35 -12.23 -7.71
N ILE A 11 27.27 -12.10 -9.04
CA ILE A 11 26.52 -13.05 -9.85
C ILE A 11 27.39 -14.31 -9.95
N TYR A 12 27.25 -15.21 -8.99
CA TYR A 12 27.31 -16.62 -9.37
C TYR A 12 25.99 -16.86 -10.10
N ILE A 13 26.03 -17.32 -11.36
CA ILE A 13 24.88 -17.42 -12.28
C ILE A 13 23.61 -18.06 -11.65
N TRP A 14 23.76 -18.79 -10.55
CA TRP A 14 22.74 -19.61 -9.90
C TRP A 14 22.20 -19.04 -8.56
N VAL A 15 22.75 -17.92 -8.04
CA VAL A 15 22.35 -17.29 -6.76
C VAL A 15 22.40 -15.78 -6.85
N ALA A 16 21.30 -15.11 -6.48
CA ALA A 16 21.23 -13.66 -6.36
C ALA A 16 21.05 -13.24 -4.90
N VAL A 17 21.83 -12.26 -4.44
CA VAL A 17 21.75 -11.69 -3.09
C VAL A 17 21.42 -10.22 -3.19
N SER A 18 20.41 -9.78 -2.44
CA SER A 18 20.03 -8.37 -2.31
C SER A 18 20.01 -7.97 -0.84
N CYS A 19 20.34 -6.72 -0.53
CA CYS A 19 20.01 -6.15 0.78
C CYS A 19 18.50 -6.22 1.00
N HIS A 20 18.09 -6.52 2.22
CA HIS A 20 16.68 -6.59 2.60
C HIS A 20 16.41 -5.70 3.81
N HIS A 21 15.13 -5.51 4.13
CA HIS A 21 14.68 -4.92 5.38
C HIS A 21 13.39 -5.65 5.78
N PRO A 22 13.22 -6.03 7.06
CA PRO A 22 14.06 -5.67 8.21
C PRO A 22 15.30 -6.55 8.46
N GLU A 23 15.37 -7.76 7.88
CA GLU A 23 16.60 -8.56 7.90
C GLU A 23 17.67 -8.03 6.93
N ALA A 24 18.95 -8.37 7.12
CA ALA A 24 20.05 -7.78 6.37
C ALA A 24 20.09 -8.15 4.87
N PHE A 25 19.73 -9.39 4.50
CA PHE A 25 19.85 -9.89 3.13
C PHE A 25 18.71 -10.84 2.75
N LEU A 26 18.37 -10.86 1.47
CA LEU A 26 17.51 -11.85 0.84
C LEU A 26 18.32 -12.60 -0.22
N ILE A 27 18.24 -13.93 -0.19
CA ILE A 27 18.96 -14.81 -1.13
C ILE A 27 17.94 -15.54 -1.99
N LYS A 28 18.03 -15.36 -3.31
CA LYS A 28 17.22 -16.06 -4.30
C LYS A 28 18.07 -17.09 -5.02
N PHE A 29 17.65 -18.35 -4.94
CA PHE A 29 18.29 -19.48 -5.63
C PHE A 29 17.56 -19.79 -6.93
N GLN A 30 18.31 -20.11 -7.98
CA GLN A 30 17.72 -20.59 -9.24
C GLN A 30 17.19 -22.01 -9.13
N HIS A 31 17.83 -22.85 -8.31
CA HIS A 31 17.43 -24.24 -8.10
C HIS A 31 16.99 -24.49 -6.66
N ARG A 32 15.87 -25.19 -6.51
CA ARG A 32 15.30 -25.58 -5.21
C ARG A 32 16.28 -26.38 -4.33
N ARG A 33 17.13 -27.23 -4.93
CA ARG A 33 18.13 -28.03 -4.20
C ARG A 33 19.10 -27.16 -3.40
N HIS A 34 19.64 -26.09 -4.01
CA HIS A 34 20.55 -25.17 -3.32
C HIS A 34 19.89 -24.41 -2.17
N TYR A 35 18.61 -24.05 -2.33
CA TYR A 35 17.82 -23.47 -1.26
C TYR A 35 17.65 -24.45 -0.09
N GLU A 36 17.28 -25.71 -0.37
CA GLU A 36 17.10 -26.74 0.65
C GLU A 36 18.41 -27.05 1.38
N ASP A 37 19.52 -27.20 0.65
CA ASP A 37 20.84 -27.47 1.22
C ASP A 37 21.33 -26.30 2.09
N THR A 38 21.08 -25.06 1.67
CA THR A 38 21.42 -23.86 2.45
C THR A 38 20.59 -23.76 3.73
N LEU A 39 19.30 -24.07 3.67
CA LEU A 39 18.45 -24.11 4.87
C LEU A 39 18.85 -25.22 5.83
N LYS A 40 19.20 -26.41 5.33
CA LYS A 40 19.73 -27.51 6.14
C LYS A 40 21.03 -27.13 6.84
N LYS A 41 21.90 -26.38 6.15
CA LYS A 41 23.16 -25.89 6.71
C LYS A 41 22.93 -24.88 7.86
N GLY A 42 21.83 -24.14 7.82
CA GLY A 42 21.36 -23.27 8.91
C GLY A 42 22.15 -21.96 9.09
N PHE A 43 23.48 -21.98 8.95
CA PHE A 43 24.32 -20.79 9.02
C PHE A 43 25.62 -20.93 8.21
N ALA A 44 26.27 -19.80 7.93
CA ALA A 44 27.62 -19.73 7.41
C ALA A 44 28.45 -18.74 8.24
N LYS A 45 29.66 -19.14 8.62
CA LYS A 45 30.59 -18.31 9.38
C LYS A 45 31.80 -17.95 8.53
N ARG A 46 32.17 -16.67 8.50
CA ARG A 46 33.41 -16.19 7.89
C ARG A 46 34.03 -15.13 8.79
N TYR A 47 35.23 -15.41 9.30
CA TYR A 47 35.88 -14.62 10.35
C TYR A 47 34.95 -14.43 11.56
N VAL A 48 34.67 -13.17 11.91
CA VAL A 48 33.83 -12.78 13.07
C VAL A 48 32.34 -12.71 12.69
N ILE A 49 31.99 -12.83 11.40
CA ILE A 49 30.61 -12.68 10.93
C ILE A 49 29.95 -14.06 10.79
N GLU A 50 28.79 -14.20 11.40
CA GLU A 50 27.89 -15.34 11.26
C GLU A 50 26.61 -14.90 10.53
N VAL A 51 26.23 -15.65 9.51
CA VAL A 51 25.03 -15.41 8.71
C VAL A 51 24.10 -16.59 8.87
N HIS A 52 22.94 -16.38 9.48
CA HIS A 52 21.91 -17.40 9.63
C HIS A 52 20.98 -17.43 8.42
N PHE A 53 20.70 -18.64 7.94
CA PHE A 53 19.77 -18.87 6.84
C PHE A 53 18.41 -19.24 7.42
N ILE A 54 17.44 -18.34 7.24
CA ILE A 54 16.05 -18.56 7.62
C ILE A 54 15.18 -18.57 6.37
N LYS A 55 14.15 -19.43 6.36
CA LYS A 55 13.15 -19.42 5.29
C LYS A 55 12.44 -18.07 5.29
N TRP A 56 12.49 -17.38 4.15
CA TRP A 56 11.77 -16.14 3.99
C TRP A 56 10.25 -16.39 4.03
N ARG A 57 9.53 -15.52 4.74
CA ARG A 57 8.07 -15.51 4.82
C ARG A 57 7.61 -14.07 4.59
N SER A 58 6.76 -13.86 3.59
CA SER A 58 6.27 -12.52 3.21
C SER A 58 5.55 -11.78 4.35
N LEU A 59 5.03 -12.52 5.34
CA LEU A 59 4.23 -11.98 6.46
C LEU A 59 4.98 -11.96 7.80
N LYS A 60 6.28 -12.26 7.83
CA LYS A 60 7.03 -12.42 9.10
C LYS A 60 7.05 -11.16 9.97
N ASN A 61 6.98 -9.99 9.35
CA ASN A 61 7.04 -8.68 10.01
C ASN A 61 5.80 -7.82 9.69
N THR A 62 4.69 -8.45 9.33
CA THR A 62 3.42 -7.76 9.07
C THR A 62 2.53 -7.85 10.29
N MET A 63 2.00 -6.72 10.75
CA MET A 63 0.88 -6.74 11.69
C MET A 63 -0.41 -6.99 10.91
N GLY A 64 -1.09 -8.09 11.20
CA GLY A 64 -2.43 -8.34 10.67
C GLY A 64 -3.38 -7.26 11.18
N THR A 65 -4.21 -6.70 10.30
CA THR A 65 -5.24 -5.73 10.66
C THR A 65 -6.59 -6.29 10.25
N ALA A 66 -7.49 -6.49 11.20
CA ALA A 66 -8.87 -6.87 10.92
C ALA A 66 -9.66 -5.61 10.56
N LEU A 67 -10.26 -5.60 9.37
CA LEU A 67 -11.15 -4.52 8.94
C LEU A 67 -12.58 -4.91 9.32
N LEU A 68 -13.00 -4.48 10.51
CA LEU A 68 -14.26 -4.91 11.12
C LEU A 68 -15.42 -3.95 10.85
N PHE A 69 -15.14 -2.81 10.23
CA PHE A 69 -16.13 -1.79 9.95
C PHE A 69 -16.27 -1.61 8.45
N ARG A 70 -17.49 -1.72 7.96
CA ARG A 70 -17.85 -1.36 6.59
C ARG A 70 -18.46 0.03 6.62
N VAL A 71 -17.85 0.97 5.93
CA VAL A 71 -18.19 2.39 6.01
C VAL A 71 -18.62 2.94 4.65
N LYS A 72 -19.63 3.82 4.66
CA LYS A 72 -19.99 4.64 3.51
C LYS A 72 -19.27 5.98 3.61
N LEU A 73 -18.46 6.28 2.60
CA LEU A 73 -17.67 7.49 2.51
C LEU A 73 -18.14 8.34 1.34
N CYS A 74 -18.18 9.64 1.58
CA CYS A 74 -18.48 10.67 0.60
C CYS A 74 -17.26 11.60 0.46
N LEU A 75 -16.60 11.54 -0.69
CA LEU A 75 -15.38 12.28 -0.99
C LEU A 75 -15.73 13.59 -1.71
N GLY A 76 -15.69 14.71 -1.00
CA GLY A 76 -15.98 16.04 -1.54
C GLY A 76 -14.74 16.76 -2.06
N GLY A 77 -14.91 17.53 -3.14
CA GLY A 77 -13.86 18.41 -3.68
C GLY A 77 -12.86 17.75 -4.62
N VAL A 78 -13.11 16.50 -5.04
CA VAL A 78 -12.30 15.83 -6.07
C VAL A 78 -12.60 16.45 -7.43
N PRO A 79 -11.60 17.01 -8.15
CA PRO A 79 -11.84 17.59 -9.47
C PRO A 79 -12.34 16.54 -10.47
N MET A 80 -13.41 16.85 -11.22
CA MET A 80 -14.06 15.88 -12.12
C MET A 80 -13.11 15.25 -13.15
N HIS A 81 -12.16 16.00 -13.70
CA HIS A 81 -11.22 15.49 -14.70
C HIS A 81 -10.23 14.44 -14.16
N VAL A 82 -10.16 14.23 -12.84
CA VAL A 82 -9.39 13.17 -12.20
C VAL A 82 -10.25 12.11 -11.52
N TRP A 83 -11.56 12.08 -11.81
CA TRP A 83 -12.43 11.03 -11.30
C TRP A 83 -12.05 9.70 -11.94
N ALA A 84 -11.46 8.82 -11.14
CA ALA A 84 -11.07 7.49 -11.55
C ALA A 84 -11.04 6.57 -10.31
N ALA A 85 -11.30 5.29 -10.53
CA ALA A 85 -11.35 4.31 -9.45
C ALA A 85 -10.00 4.21 -8.70
N ASP A 86 -8.88 4.31 -9.42
CA ASP A 86 -7.54 4.28 -8.82
C ASP A 86 -7.25 5.54 -7.99
N VAL A 87 -7.77 6.70 -8.38
CA VAL A 87 -7.67 7.94 -7.60
C VAL A 87 -8.49 7.84 -6.32
N ALA A 88 -9.72 7.32 -6.39
CA ALA A 88 -10.56 7.09 -5.22
C ALA A 88 -9.93 6.07 -4.25
N GLU A 89 -9.41 4.96 -4.77
CA GLU A 89 -8.71 3.95 -3.99
C GLU A 89 -7.47 4.53 -3.30
N ARG A 90 -6.67 5.33 -4.01
CA ARG A 90 -5.49 6.01 -3.44
C ARG A 90 -5.84 7.01 -2.35
N LEU A 91 -6.94 7.75 -2.52
CA LEU A 91 -7.41 8.73 -1.54
C LEU A 91 -7.73 8.07 -0.19
N ILE A 92 -8.39 6.92 -0.21
CA ILE A 92 -8.80 6.20 1.00
C ILE A 92 -7.76 5.19 1.51
N GLY A 93 -6.83 4.77 0.65
CA GLY A 93 -5.94 3.62 0.86
C GLY A 93 -4.99 3.69 2.06
N ARG A 94 -4.88 4.85 2.71
CA ARG A 94 -4.11 4.98 3.97
C ARG A 94 -4.83 4.40 5.18
N THR A 95 -6.15 4.43 5.19
CA THR A 95 -6.97 4.06 6.36
C THR A 95 -8.06 3.04 6.02
N CYS A 96 -8.42 2.94 4.75
CA CYS A 96 -9.50 2.09 4.27
C CYS A 96 -9.04 1.20 3.10
N THR A 97 -9.77 0.11 2.90
CA THR A 97 -9.70 -0.71 1.69
C THR A 97 -10.98 -0.51 0.89
N LEU A 98 -10.86 -0.17 -0.40
CA LEU A 98 -12.02 0.03 -1.27
C LEU A 98 -12.82 -1.27 -1.42
N GLU A 99 -14.14 -1.19 -1.30
CA GLU A 99 -15.05 -2.29 -1.63
C GLU A 99 -15.78 -2.02 -2.95
N GLN A 100 -16.50 -0.89 -3.01
CA GLN A 100 -17.34 -0.55 -4.15
C GLN A 100 -17.46 0.97 -4.30
N ILE A 101 -17.51 1.46 -5.54
CA ILE A 101 -17.82 2.86 -5.84
C ILE A 101 -19.30 2.91 -6.26
N GLU A 102 -20.10 3.78 -5.62
CA GLU A 102 -21.51 3.97 -5.96
C GLU A 102 -21.70 5.02 -7.06
N THR A 103 -20.87 6.07 -7.05
CA THR A 103 -20.92 7.14 -8.06
C THR A 103 -20.47 6.64 -9.43
N ASP A 104 -21.23 7.00 -10.49
CA ASP A 104 -20.79 6.79 -11.87
C ASP A 104 -19.62 7.73 -12.19
N LEU A 105 -18.42 7.17 -12.29
CA LEU A 105 -17.21 7.92 -12.61
C LEU A 105 -17.05 8.22 -14.11
N VAL A 106 -17.78 7.51 -14.98
CA VAL A 106 -17.66 7.65 -16.44
C VAL A 106 -18.60 8.74 -16.94
N HIS A 107 -19.83 8.76 -16.44
CA HIS A 107 -20.83 9.78 -16.81
C HIS A 107 -21.38 10.51 -15.57
N PRO A 108 -20.51 11.22 -14.82
CA PRO A 108 -20.89 11.82 -13.55
C PRO A 108 -21.95 12.91 -13.69
N VAL A 109 -21.99 13.60 -14.84
CA VAL A 109 -23.01 14.63 -15.13
C VAL A 109 -24.41 14.02 -15.27
N ASP A 110 -24.51 12.80 -15.81
CA ASP A 110 -25.79 12.12 -16.02
C ASP A 110 -26.37 11.59 -14.70
N SER A 111 -25.50 11.35 -13.70
CA SER A 111 -25.88 10.94 -12.35
C SER A 111 -26.45 12.07 -11.47
N GLY A 112 -26.34 13.33 -11.92
CA GLY A 112 -26.95 14.50 -11.28
C GLY A 112 -26.20 15.07 -10.07
N ASP A 113 -25.25 14.35 -9.47
CA ASP A 113 -24.40 14.86 -8.39
C ASP A 113 -22.90 14.70 -8.70
N THR A 114 -22.29 15.82 -9.09
CA THR A 114 -20.86 15.91 -9.44
C THR A 114 -20.00 16.46 -8.31
N ARG A 115 -20.58 16.65 -7.12
CA ARG A 115 -19.88 17.29 -5.99
C ARG A 115 -19.05 16.29 -5.20
N THR A 116 -19.46 15.03 -5.21
CA THR A 116 -18.91 14.00 -4.35
C THR A 116 -18.76 12.66 -5.06
N ILE A 117 -17.74 11.89 -4.64
CA ILE A 117 -17.62 10.48 -4.99
C ILE A 117 -18.05 9.67 -3.76
N ASN A 118 -19.12 8.89 -3.91
CA ASN A 118 -19.67 8.03 -2.89
C ASN A 118 -19.14 6.61 -3.08
N LEU A 119 -18.66 5.99 -2.00
CA LEU A 119 -18.09 4.66 -2.03
C LEU A 119 -18.27 3.92 -0.70
N TRP A 120 -18.21 2.60 -0.78
CA TRP A 120 -18.09 1.69 0.34
C TRP A 120 -16.64 1.26 0.53
N ALA A 121 -16.20 1.22 1.78
CA ALA A 121 -14.87 0.78 2.14
C ALA A 121 -14.84 0.02 3.47
N TRP A 122 -13.81 -0.79 3.65
CA TRP A 122 -13.52 -1.50 4.89
C TRP A 122 -12.45 -0.76 5.69
N MET A 123 -12.63 -0.65 7.01
CA MET A 123 -11.72 0.06 7.91
C MET A 123 -11.59 -0.67 9.25
N ALA A 124 -10.42 -0.53 9.89
CA ALA A 124 -10.14 -1.09 11.21
C ALA A 124 -10.75 -0.28 12.36
N ASN A 125 -10.77 1.06 12.24
CA ASN A 125 -11.31 1.97 13.26
C ASN A 125 -11.89 3.23 12.59
N PRO A 126 -13.23 3.43 12.55
CA PRO A 126 -13.87 4.60 11.97
C PRO A 126 -13.35 5.95 12.48
N SER A 127 -12.81 6.00 13.70
CA SER A 127 -12.28 7.23 14.30
C SER A 127 -10.96 7.69 13.68
N SER A 128 -10.28 6.83 12.92
CA SER A 128 -9.00 7.17 12.26
C SER A 128 -9.18 7.83 10.89
N ILE A 129 -10.42 7.95 10.40
CA ILE A 129 -10.70 8.53 9.09
C ILE A 129 -10.15 9.96 9.00
N SER A 130 -9.37 10.21 7.95
CA SER A 130 -8.82 11.53 7.69
C SER A 130 -9.92 12.46 7.19
N LYS A 131 -10.30 13.47 7.97
CA LYS A 131 -11.34 14.46 7.55
C LYS A 131 -10.96 15.28 6.31
N ARG A 132 -9.65 15.45 6.07
CA ARG A 132 -9.11 16.21 4.95
C ARG A 132 -7.82 15.58 4.44
N VAL A 133 -7.71 15.44 3.12
CA VAL A 133 -6.48 15.03 2.42
C VAL A 133 -6.20 16.03 1.30
N TRP A 134 -4.92 16.27 1.01
CA TRP A 134 -4.52 17.13 -0.10
C TRP A 134 -4.21 16.29 -1.33
N LEU A 135 -4.95 16.51 -2.42
CA LEU A 135 -4.68 15.91 -3.72
C LEU A 135 -3.77 16.83 -4.53
N GLY A 136 -2.58 16.35 -4.88
CA GLY A 136 -1.64 17.07 -5.74
C GLY A 136 -1.77 16.63 -7.19
N ILE A 137 -2.05 17.57 -8.08
CA ILE A 137 -2.03 17.37 -9.53
C ILE A 137 -0.81 18.11 -10.07
N THR A 138 0.04 17.39 -10.79
CA THR A 138 1.31 17.91 -11.32
C THR A 138 1.33 17.78 -12.83
N SER A 139 1.79 18.80 -13.54
CA SER A 139 2.07 18.69 -14.98
C SER A 139 3.48 18.14 -15.16
N ARG A 140 3.63 17.08 -15.96
CA ARG A 140 4.97 16.59 -16.31
C ARG A 140 5.62 17.58 -17.27
N ALA A 141 6.82 18.07 -16.92
CA ALA A 141 7.55 19.06 -17.72
C ALA A 141 7.91 18.61 -19.15
N LYS A 142 7.82 17.31 -19.48
CA LYS A 142 8.12 16.75 -20.80
C LYS A 142 6.91 16.47 -21.68
N ASP A 143 5.70 16.51 -21.13
CA ASP A 143 4.49 16.22 -21.89
C ASP A 143 3.32 17.01 -21.29
N SER A 144 3.01 18.15 -21.90
CA SER A 144 1.99 19.08 -21.42
C SER A 144 0.56 18.52 -21.45
N GLN A 145 0.37 17.32 -22.00
CA GLN A 145 -0.94 16.64 -22.10
C GLN A 145 -1.15 15.53 -21.06
N LEU A 146 -0.14 15.11 -20.30
CA LEU A 146 -0.25 14.03 -19.31
C LEU A 146 -0.10 14.59 -17.90
N GLU A 147 -1.23 14.99 -17.31
CA GLU A 147 -1.30 15.29 -15.88
C GLU A 147 -1.04 14.00 -15.07
N SER A 148 -0.10 14.07 -14.13
CA SER A 148 0.14 12.97 -13.19
C SER A 148 -0.47 13.31 -11.83
N VAL A 149 -1.47 12.52 -11.44
CA VAL A 149 -2.00 12.50 -10.07
C VAL A 149 -0.99 11.79 -9.19
N THR A 150 -0.38 12.51 -8.26
CA THR A 150 0.67 11.96 -7.40
C THR A 150 0.23 11.96 -5.94
N MET A 151 0.19 10.76 -5.35
CA MET A 151 0.15 10.54 -3.91
C MET A 151 1.40 9.78 -3.50
N ALA A 152 2.58 10.40 -3.63
CA ALA A 152 3.86 9.73 -3.38
C ALA A 152 4.34 9.96 -1.95
N GLU A 153 4.86 8.91 -1.32
CA GLU A 153 5.62 8.98 -0.06
C GLU A 153 7.06 9.45 -0.28
N LYS A 154 7.64 9.20 -1.46
CA LYS A 154 8.98 9.67 -1.85
C LYS A 154 8.87 10.92 -2.73
N PRO A 155 9.63 11.98 -2.42
CA PRO A 155 9.63 13.18 -3.22
C PRO A 155 10.14 12.89 -4.65
N PRO A 156 9.58 13.53 -5.68
CA PRO A 156 10.06 13.40 -7.04
C PRO A 156 11.53 13.84 -7.17
N GLU A 157 12.27 13.23 -8.10
CA GLU A 157 13.70 13.50 -8.33
C GLU A 157 13.98 14.92 -8.84
N HIS A 158 12.95 15.60 -9.38
CA HIS A 158 13.03 16.97 -9.90
C HIS A 158 11.88 17.81 -9.32
N TRP A 159 12.07 19.13 -9.30
CA TRP A 159 11.00 20.05 -8.93
C TRP A 159 9.85 19.92 -9.94
N GLN A 160 8.63 19.88 -9.42
CA GLN A 160 7.40 19.80 -10.21
C GLN A 160 6.49 20.96 -9.83
N ARG A 161 5.86 21.57 -10.84
CA ARG A 161 4.79 22.57 -10.63
C ARG A 161 3.45 21.84 -10.64
N GLY A 162 2.57 22.21 -9.72
CA GLY A 162 1.27 21.56 -9.60
C GLY A 162 0.29 22.37 -8.76
N VAL A 163 -0.96 21.91 -8.76
CA VAL A 163 -2.06 22.47 -7.97
C VAL A 163 -2.42 21.48 -6.87
N LYS A 164 -2.86 22.00 -5.72
CA LYS A 164 -3.34 21.19 -4.60
C LYS A 164 -4.83 21.44 -4.38
N HIS A 165 -5.60 20.36 -4.36
CA HIS A 165 -7.03 20.39 -4.07
C HIS A 165 -7.29 19.79 -2.68
N PRO A 166 -8.02 20.49 -1.79
CA PRO A 166 -8.44 19.92 -0.52
C PRO A 166 -9.61 18.96 -0.77
N ILE A 167 -9.40 17.70 -0.44
CA ILE A 167 -10.44 16.66 -0.47
C ILE A 167 -10.99 16.48 0.93
N LEU A 168 -12.31 16.54 1.07
CA LEU A 168 -13.01 16.37 2.34
C LEU A 168 -13.62 14.98 2.38
N PHE A 169 -13.49 14.31 3.52
CA PHE A 169 -14.03 12.97 3.73
C PHE A 169 -15.19 13.09 4.70
N HIS A 170 -16.36 12.70 4.23
CA HIS A 170 -17.57 12.61 5.03
C HIS A 170 -17.87 11.14 5.29
N LEU A 171 -18.04 10.79 6.56
CA LEU A 171 -18.48 9.47 6.99
C LEU A 171 -19.99 9.51 7.13
N GLU A 172 -20.70 8.80 6.25
CA GLU A 172 -22.16 8.82 6.21
C GLU A 172 -22.76 7.68 7.01
N GLU A 173 -22.19 6.48 6.88
CA GLU A 173 -22.73 5.27 7.46
C GLU A 173 -21.62 4.35 7.96
N ILE A 174 -21.90 3.62 9.05
CA ILE A 174 -20.98 2.65 9.66
C ILE A 174 -21.77 1.38 9.95
N HIS A 175 -21.30 0.26 9.39
CA HIS A 175 -21.73 -1.07 9.76
C HIS A 175 -20.63 -1.73 10.60
N ASP A 176 -20.98 -2.12 11.83
CA ASP A 176 -20.07 -2.72 12.81
C ASP A 176 -20.18 -4.26 12.77
N TYR A 177 -19.07 -4.94 12.44
CA TYR A 177 -18.96 -6.40 12.41
C TYR A 177 -18.04 -6.95 13.51
N THR A 178 -17.75 -6.17 14.55
CA THR A 178 -16.88 -6.62 15.66
C THR A 178 -17.41 -7.86 16.37
N SER A 179 -18.73 -8.01 16.51
CA SER A 179 -19.37 -9.19 17.12
C SER A 179 -19.19 -10.46 16.29
N VAL A 180 -19.31 -10.38 14.96
CA VAL A 180 -19.15 -11.52 14.06
C VAL A 180 -17.71 -12.06 14.04
N ALA A 181 -16.73 -11.17 14.17
CA ALA A 181 -15.32 -11.56 14.23
C ALA A 181 -14.95 -12.28 15.53
N VAL A 182 -15.59 -11.95 16.65
CA VAL A 182 -15.38 -12.63 17.94
C VAL A 182 -15.81 -14.09 17.85
N ASP A 183 -16.88 -14.39 17.11
CA ASP A 183 -17.39 -15.76 16.96
C ASP A 183 -16.52 -16.62 16.03
N LEU A 184 -15.96 -16.04 14.96
CA LEU A 184 -15.01 -16.73 14.09
C LEU A 184 -13.69 -17.06 14.79
N ALA A 185 -13.18 -16.15 15.64
CA ALA A 185 -11.98 -16.40 16.43
C ALA A 185 -12.16 -17.57 17.41
N LYS A 186 -13.35 -17.70 18.01
CA LYS A 186 -13.71 -18.83 18.88
C LYS A 186 -13.81 -20.16 18.13
N GLN A 187 -14.25 -20.14 16.87
CA GLN A 187 -14.35 -21.36 16.04
C GLN A 187 -13.00 -21.89 15.57
N SER A 188 -11.99 -21.03 15.41
CA SER A 188 -10.63 -21.43 15.02
C SER A 188 -9.76 -22.00 16.15
N ALA A 189 -10.30 -22.08 17.37
CA ALA A 189 -9.59 -22.51 18.58
C ALA A 189 -9.93 -23.93 19.06
N CYS A 190 -10.64 -24.72 18.25
CA CYS A 190 -10.96 -26.14 18.51
C CYS A 190 -10.26 -27.07 17.53
#